data_AF-A0A7W7M9X8-F1
#
_entry.id   AF-A0A7W7M9X8-F1
#
_cell.length_a   1.000
_cell.length_b   1.000
_cell.length_c   1.000
_cell.angle_alpha   90.00
_cell.angle_beta   90.00
_cell.angle_gamma   90.00
#
_symmetry.space_group_name_H-M   'P 1'
#
loop_
_entity.id
_entity.type
_entity.pdbx_description
1 polymer ?
#
loop_
_entity_poly.entity_id
_entity_poly.type
_entity_poly.pdbx_seq_one_letter_code
_entity_poly.pdbx_strand_id
1 'polypeptide(L)'
;MHGEPSYINVLDAAAGWQLVRAASSALGRPVAASFKHVSPAGVAAGPLDALTARIYHLDATATGDLASAYVRARDADPKSSYGDFIAVSEPVDAELADLLRQVRHLAEPGGSLRSADVAGECRERGIAPTRTGIRLFQH
;
A
#
# COMPACT_ATOMS: atom_id res chain seq x y z
N MET A 1 -18.32 5.17 1.28
CA MET A 1 -17.14 5.86 0.69
C MET A 1 -16.64 6.85 1.71
N HIS A 2 -15.35 6.87 2.02
CA HIS A 2 -14.73 7.85 2.91
C HIS A 2 -13.75 8.70 2.10
N GLY A 3 -13.73 10.02 2.33
CA GLY A 3 -12.88 10.97 1.59
C GLY A 3 -13.43 11.39 0.23
N GLU A 4 -12.77 12.37 -0.39
CA GLU A 4 -13.06 12.84 -1.75
C GLU A 4 -11.95 12.37 -2.70
N PRO A 5 -12.22 11.42 -3.60
CA PRO A 5 -11.21 10.91 -4.52
C PRO A 5 -10.86 11.97 -5.57
N SER A 6 -9.56 12.14 -5.84
CA SER A 6 -9.13 12.97 -6.97
C SER A 6 -9.46 12.30 -8.31
N TYR A 7 -9.44 13.07 -9.39
CA TYR A 7 -9.64 12.54 -10.75
C TYR A 7 -8.67 11.39 -11.08
N ILE A 8 -7.40 11.52 -10.67
CA ILE A 8 -6.40 10.46 -10.86
C ILE A 8 -6.78 9.20 -10.08
N ASN A 9 -7.30 9.34 -8.85
CA ASN A 9 -7.75 8.17 -8.07
C ASN A 9 -8.94 7.46 -8.72
N VAL A 10 -9.85 8.19 -9.36
CA VAL A 10 -10.95 7.58 -10.11
C VAL A 10 -10.43 6.79 -11.31
N LEU A 11 -9.44 7.32 -12.03
CA LEU A 11 -8.81 6.62 -13.15
C LEU A 11 -8.03 5.38 -12.70
N ASP A 12 -7.26 5.48 -11.62
CA ASP A 12 -6.56 4.35 -11.00
C ASP A 12 -7.56 3.26 -10.57
N ALA A 13 -8.69 3.64 -9.96
CA ALA A 13 -9.73 2.71 -9.55
C ALA A 13 -10.36 1.98 -10.74
N ALA A 14 -10.72 2.71 -11.80
CA ALA A 14 -11.37 2.15 -12.97
C ALA A 14 -10.44 1.19 -13.74
N ALA A 15 -9.16 1.54 -13.88
CA ALA A 15 -8.16 0.71 -14.52
C ALA A 15 -7.81 -0.52 -13.65
N GLY A 16 -7.56 -0.30 -12.35
CA GLY A 16 -7.26 -1.34 -11.39
C GLY A 16 -8.37 -2.38 -11.29
N TRP A 17 -9.64 -1.95 -11.20
CA TRP A 17 -10.78 -2.87 -11.15
C TRP A 17 -10.90 -3.77 -12.38
N GLN A 18 -10.77 -3.19 -13.58
CA GLN A 18 -10.84 -3.97 -14.82
C GLN A 18 -9.71 -5.01 -14.89
N LEU A 19 -8.51 -4.60 -14.47
CA LEU A 19 -7.33 -5.46 -14.47
C LEU A 19 -7.49 -6.65 -13.51
N VAL A 20 -7.80 -6.41 -12.23
CA VAL A 20 -7.88 -7.50 -11.24
C VAL A 20 -9.05 -8.45 -11.54
N ARG A 21 -10.17 -7.93 -12.06
CA ARG A 21 -11.30 -8.76 -12.47
C ARG A 21 -10.96 -9.67 -13.65
N ALA A 22 -10.33 -9.13 -14.69
CA ALA A 22 -9.92 -9.92 -15.85
C ALA A 22 -8.87 -10.97 -15.48
N ALA A 23 -7.86 -10.58 -14.68
CA ALA A 23 -6.80 -11.46 -14.22
C ALA A 23 -7.34 -12.58 -13.31
N SER A 24 -8.21 -12.26 -12.35
CA SER A 24 -8.84 -13.25 -11.48
C SER A 24 -9.68 -14.25 -12.27
N SER A 25 -10.50 -13.77 -13.22
CA SER A 25 -11.28 -14.64 -14.11
C SER A 25 -10.41 -15.56 -14.97
N ALA A 26 -9.24 -15.10 -15.40
CA ALA A 26 -8.32 -15.90 -16.22
C ALA A 26 -7.53 -16.93 -15.40
N LEU A 27 -7.18 -16.59 -14.16
CA LEU A 27 -6.32 -17.42 -13.30
C LEU A 27 -7.10 -18.33 -12.35
N GLY A 28 -8.38 -18.01 -12.08
CA GLY A 28 -9.19 -18.73 -11.08
C GLY A 28 -8.70 -18.54 -9.65
N ARG A 29 -8.08 -17.39 -9.34
CA ARG A 29 -7.43 -17.11 -8.04
C ARG A 29 -7.62 -15.64 -7.64
N PRO A 30 -7.50 -15.31 -6.34
CA PRO A 30 -7.44 -13.92 -5.88
C PRO A 30 -6.27 -13.16 -6.51
N VAL A 31 -6.54 -11.94 -6.99
CA VAL A 31 -5.56 -11.04 -7.61
C VAL A 31 -5.60 -9.68 -6.92
N ALA A 32 -4.43 -9.09 -6.75
CA ALA A 32 -4.28 -7.71 -6.31
C ALA A 32 -3.36 -6.92 -7.25
N ALA A 33 -3.58 -5.62 -7.30
CA ALA A 33 -2.76 -4.68 -8.03
C ALA A 33 -2.47 -3.42 -7.21
N SER A 34 -1.24 -2.93 -7.32
CA SER A 34 -0.77 -1.64 -6.84
C SER A 34 -0.67 -0.69 -8.03
N PHE A 35 -1.41 0.41 -8.00
CA PHE A 35 -1.43 1.42 -9.06
C PHE A 35 -0.78 2.73 -8.64
N LYS A 36 -0.11 3.36 -9.59
CA LYS A 36 0.41 4.73 -9.45
C LYS A 36 0.32 5.43 -10.80
N HIS A 37 -0.30 6.61 -10.84
CA HIS A 37 -0.39 7.44 -12.04
C HIS A 37 -0.97 6.70 -13.26
N VAL A 38 -2.08 5.98 -13.06
CA VAL A 38 -2.85 5.27 -14.08
C VAL A 38 -2.10 4.08 -14.69
N SER A 39 -1.04 3.61 -14.02
CA SER A 39 -0.27 2.43 -14.42
C SER A 39 -0.04 1.50 -13.23
N PRO A 40 -0.02 0.17 -13.43
CA PRO A 40 0.28 -0.75 -12.36
C PRO A 40 1.78 -0.68 -12.01
N ALA A 41 2.08 -0.35 -10.75
CA ALA A 41 3.41 -0.57 -10.16
C ALA A 41 3.67 -2.08 -9.95
N GLY A 42 2.62 -2.85 -9.72
CA GLY A 42 2.68 -4.30 -9.71
C GLY A 42 1.31 -4.97 -9.67
N VAL A 43 1.28 -6.23 -10.11
CA VAL A 43 0.09 -7.09 -10.15
C VAL A 43 0.53 -8.50 -9.77
N ALA A 44 -0.18 -9.15 -8.86
CA ALA A 44 0.17 -10.50 -8.46
C ALA A 44 -1.03 -11.33 -7.99
N ALA A 45 -0.80 -12.63 -7.98
CA ALA A 45 -1.67 -13.67 -7.45
C ALA A 45 -0.83 -14.74 -6.74
N GLY A 46 -1.48 -15.54 -5.89
CA GLY A 46 -0.87 -16.71 -5.26
C GLY A 46 -0.07 -16.43 -3.98
N PRO A 47 0.48 -17.49 -3.36
CA PRO A 47 1.03 -17.44 -2.01
C PRO A 47 2.35 -16.67 -1.96
N LEU A 48 2.70 -16.17 -0.77
CA LEU A 48 4.02 -15.58 -0.53
C LEU A 48 5.13 -16.63 -0.56
N ASP A 49 6.29 -16.25 -1.09
CA ASP A 49 7.52 -16.99 -0.82
C ASP A 49 8.12 -16.58 0.54
N ALA A 50 9.05 -17.40 1.02
CA ALA A 50 9.67 -17.20 2.32
C ALA A 50 10.50 -15.90 2.42
N LEU A 51 11.01 -15.37 1.31
CA LEU A 51 11.80 -14.15 1.31
C LEU A 51 10.89 -12.93 1.45
N THR A 52 9.85 -12.82 0.62
CA THR A 52 8.89 -11.72 0.71
C THR A 52 8.17 -11.73 2.07
N ALA A 53 7.75 -12.90 2.56
CA ALA A 53 7.13 -12.99 3.88
C ALA A 53 8.06 -12.47 4.99
N ARG A 54 9.36 -12.79 4.93
CA ARG A 54 10.35 -12.26 5.89
C ARG A 54 10.53 -10.75 5.80
N ILE A 55 10.54 -10.17 4.60
CA ILE A 55 10.67 -8.72 4.38
C ILE A 55 9.49 -7.97 4.96
N TYR A 56 8.28 -8.50 4.80
CA TYR A 56 7.04 -7.87 5.29
C TYR A 56 6.64 -8.32 6.71
N HIS A 57 7.46 -9.12 7.38
CA HIS A 57 7.20 -9.67 8.72
C HIS A 57 5.89 -10.48 8.83
N LEU A 58 5.63 -11.29 7.81
CA LEU A 58 4.47 -12.17 7.70
C LEU A 58 4.89 -13.64 7.77
N ASP A 59 3.92 -14.52 8.01
CA ASP A 59 4.10 -15.97 7.91
C ASP A 59 3.63 -16.45 6.52
N ALA A 60 4.56 -16.92 5.69
CA ALA A 60 4.26 -17.38 4.33
C ALA A 60 3.23 -18.51 4.27
N THR A 61 3.09 -19.30 5.33
CA THR A 61 2.18 -20.45 5.39
C THR A 61 0.81 -20.11 5.98
N ALA A 62 0.72 -19.04 6.77
CA ALA A 62 -0.51 -18.61 7.41
C ALA A 62 -1.17 -17.41 6.70
N THR A 63 -0.42 -16.67 5.87
CA THR A 63 -0.94 -15.48 5.19
C THR A 63 -1.98 -15.86 4.13
N GLY A 64 -3.16 -15.25 4.18
CA GLY A 64 -4.24 -15.50 3.23
C GLY A 64 -3.88 -15.20 1.77
N ASP A 65 -4.59 -15.81 0.83
CA ASP A 65 -4.30 -15.68 -0.61
C ASP A 65 -4.41 -14.23 -1.12
N LEU A 66 -5.38 -13.45 -0.62
CA LEU A 66 -5.57 -12.07 -1.05
C LEU A 66 -4.51 -11.13 -0.45
N ALA A 67 -4.19 -11.30 0.83
CA ALA A 67 -3.11 -10.55 1.47
C ALA A 67 -1.75 -10.87 0.82
N SER A 68 -1.51 -12.15 0.51
CA SER A 68 -0.34 -12.61 -0.24
C SER A 68 -0.26 -11.96 -1.62
N ALA A 69 -1.37 -11.93 -2.37
CA ALA A 69 -1.44 -11.28 -3.67
C ALA A 69 -1.11 -9.79 -3.58
N TYR A 70 -1.64 -9.07 -2.58
CA TYR A 70 -1.35 -7.64 -2.43
C TYR A 70 0.11 -7.37 -2.07
N VAL A 71 0.66 -8.12 -1.11
CA VAL A 71 2.07 -7.96 -0.71
C VAL A 71 3.00 -8.21 -1.89
N ARG A 72 2.74 -9.24 -2.70
CA ARG A 72 3.50 -9.52 -3.94
C ARG A 72 3.36 -8.39 -4.97
N ALA A 73 2.15 -7.85 -5.15
CA ALA A 73 1.92 -6.74 -6.07
C ALA A 73 2.66 -5.46 -5.63
N ARG A 74 2.70 -5.19 -4.32
CA ARG A 74 3.45 -4.08 -3.73
C ARG A 74 4.97 -4.29 -3.82
N ASP A 75 5.44 -5.52 -3.63
CA ASP A 75 6.85 -5.89 -3.64
C ASP A 75 7.50 -5.83 -5.04
N ALA A 76 6.70 -5.85 -6.11
CA ALA A 76 7.20 -5.70 -7.47
C ALA A 76 7.98 -4.38 -7.68
N ASP A 77 7.50 -3.29 -7.07
CA ASP A 77 8.22 -2.03 -6.94
C ASP A 77 7.75 -1.27 -5.69
N PRO A 78 8.42 -1.46 -4.53
CA PRO A 78 8.03 -0.82 -3.28
C PRO A 78 8.15 0.70 -3.31
N LYS A 79 9.03 1.25 -4.15
CA LYS A 79 9.25 2.70 -4.27
C LYS A 79 8.09 3.35 -5.02
N SER A 80 7.69 2.77 -6.16
CA SER A 80 6.55 3.25 -6.94
C SER A 80 5.21 3.00 -6.20
N SER A 81 5.14 1.94 -5.41
CA SER A 81 3.98 1.61 -4.57
C SER A 81 3.85 2.49 -3.31
N TYR A 82 4.68 3.51 -3.15
CA TYR A 82 4.49 4.48 -2.06
C TYR A 82 3.25 5.34 -2.31
N GLY A 83 2.21 5.17 -1.49
CA GLY A 83 0.91 5.83 -1.69
C GLY A 83 0.21 5.34 -2.96
N ASP A 84 0.21 4.03 -3.16
CA ASP A 84 -0.48 3.32 -4.24
C ASP A 84 -2.01 3.40 -4.11
N PHE A 85 -2.69 3.25 -5.24
CA PHE A 85 -4.10 2.90 -5.28
C PHE A 85 -4.21 1.38 -5.38
N ILE A 86 -4.99 0.77 -4.49
CA ILE A 86 -5.05 -0.68 -4.36
C ILE A 86 -6.33 -1.19 -4.99
N ALA A 87 -6.21 -2.15 -5.89
CA ALA A 87 -7.33 -2.89 -6.46
C ALA A 87 -7.19 -4.37 -6.10
N VAL A 88 -8.30 -5.01 -5.74
CA VAL A 88 -8.38 -6.43 -5.37
C VAL A 88 -9.58 -7.09 -6.05
N SER A 89 -9.46 -8.37 -6.41
CA SER A 89 -10.56 -9.12 -7.05
C SER A 89 -11.59 -9.64 -6.06
N GLU A 90 -11.19 -9.90 -4.82
CA GLU A 90 -12.03 -10.47 -3.77
C GLU A 90 -12.38 -9.43 -2.69
N PRO A 91 -13.42 -9.69 -1.86
CA PRO A 91 -13.71 -8.88 -0.69
C PRO A 91 -12.49 -8.77 0.25
N VAL A 92 -12.25 -7.56 0.76
CA VAL A 92 -11.18 -7.30 1.74
C VAL A 92 -11.56 -7.96 3.07
N ASP A 93 -10.71 -8.88 3.53
CA ASP A 93 -10.83 -9.54 4.83
C ASP A 93 -10.10 -8.75 5.94
N ALA A 94 -10.23 -9.23 7.19
CA ALA A 94 -9.62 -8.59 8.35
C ALA A 94 -8.08 -8.56 8.25
N GLU A 95 -7.46 -9.61 7.72
CA GLU A 95 -6.02 -9.71 7.58
C GLU A 95 -5.48 -8.65 6.61
N LEU A 96 -6.08 -8.53 5.41
CA LEU A 96 -5.70 -7.49 4.47
C LEU A 96 -6.00 -6.09 5.05
N ALA A 97 -7.13 -5.89 5.72
CA ALA A 97 -7.45 -4.61 6.36
C ALA A 97 -6.39 -4.20 7.41
N ASP A 98 -5.94 -5.16 8.23
CA ASP A 98 -4.91 -4.94 9.24
C ASP A 98 -3.54 -4.66 8.61
N LEU A 99 -3.19 -5.31 7.50
CA LEU A 99 -1.98 -5.03 6.74
C LEU A 99 -1.99 -3.60 6.17
N LEU A 100 -3.12 -3.17 5.60
CA LEU A 100 -3.27 -1.84 5.00
C LEU A 100 -3.26 -0.69 6.02
N ARG A 101 -3.57 -0.96 7.29
CA ARG A 101 -3.45 0.02 8.38
C ARG A 101 -1.99 0.36 8.73
N GLN A 102 -0.99 -0.37 8.23
CA GLN A 102 0.40 -0.35 8.73
C GLN A 102 1.35 0.67 8.06
N VAL A 103 0.92 1.87 7.65
CA VAL A 103 1.90 2.96 7.43
C VAL A 103 2.42 3.40 8.80
N ARG A 104 3.46 2.72 9.30
CA ARG A 104 3.99 2.85 10.66
C ARG A 104 5.12 3.84 10.81
N HIS A 105 5.66 4.41 9.73
CA HIS A 105 6.86 5.26 9.82
C HIS A 105 6.77 6.46 8.88
N LEU A 106 7.02 7.65 9.44
CA LEU A 106 7.09 8.93 8.74
C LEU A 106 8.49 9.50 8.91
N ALA A 107 9.20 9.79 7.81
CA ALA A 107 10.47 10.52 7.86
C ALA A 107 10.29 11.93 7.30
N GLU A 108 10.55 12.95 8.13
CA GLU A 108 10.48 14.36 7.71
C GLU A 108 11.75 15.14 8.10
N PRO A 109 12.13 16.19 7.35
CA PRO A 109 13.30 17.03 7.68
C PRO A 109 13.14 17.80 9.00
N GLY A 110 11.90 18.08 9.42
CA GLY A 110 11.56 18.78 10.67
C GLY A 110 11.75 20.31 10.61
N GLY A 111 10.95 21.01 11.41
CA GLY A 111 11.05 22.46 11.62
C GLY A 111 10.08 23.32 10.82
N SER A 112 8.99 22.73 10.35
CA SER A 112 7.78 23.45 9.94
C SER A 112 7.05 23.96 11.19
N LEU A 113 6.32 25.09 11.07
CA LEU A 113 5.40 25.57 12.12
C LEU A 113 4.36 24.50 12.53
N ARG A 114 4.13 23.51 11.66
CA ARG A 114 3.18 22.40 11.84
C ARG A 114 3.82 21.06 12.20
N SER A 115 5.13 21.01 12.45
CA SER A 115 5.82 19.74 12.81
C SER A 115 5.33 19.14 14.13
N ALA A 116 4.68 19.93 15.00
CA ALA A 116 4.00 19.42 16.20
C ALA A 116 2.68 18.73 15.87
N ASP A 117 1.90 19.28 14.94
CA ASP A 117 0.63 18.73 14.46
C ASP A 117 0.86 17.40 13.75
N VAL A 118 1.88 17.34 12.89
CA VAL A 118 2.30 16.11 12.19
C VAL A 118 2.71 15.00 13.18
N ALA A 119 3.44 15.35 14.24
CA ALA A 119 3.81 14.39 15.28
C ALA A 119 2.61 13.94 16.13
N GLY A 120 1.61 14.81 16.33
CA GLY A 120 0.34 14.47 16.97
C GLY A 120 -0.43 13.45 16.15
N GLU A 121 -0.62 13.74 14.87
CA GLU A 121 -1.33 12.87 13.93
C GLU A 121 -0.65 11.51 13.77
N CYS A 122 0.69 11.48 13.76
CA CYS A 122 1.46 10.24 13.74
C CYS A 122 1.19 9.37 14.99
N ARG A 123 1.13 9.98 16.18
CA ARG A 123 0.85 9.25 17.42
C ARG A 123 -0.56 8.67 17.46
N GLU A 124 -1.57 9.41 16.98
CA GLU A 124 -2.96 8.94 16.91
C GLU A 124 -3.14 7.77 15.94
N ARG A 125 -2.34 7.74 14.88
CA ARG A 125 -2.40 6.73 13.82
C ARG A 125 -1.43 5.56 14.01
N GLY A 126 -0.70 5.51 15.13
CA GLY A 126 0.27 4.44 15.41
C GLY A 126 1.52 4.49 14.51
N ILE A 127 1.88 5.68 14.03
CA ILE A 127 3.01 5.95 13.15
C ILE A 127 4.16 6.49 14.02
N ALA A 128 5.33 5.86 13.96
CA ALA A 128 6.57 6.31 14.61
C ALA A 128 7.34 7.26 13.67
N PRO A 129 7.37 8.58 13.97
CA PRO A 129 8.06 9.56 13.15
C PRO A 129 9.58 9.61 13.43
N THR A 130 10.41 9.77 12.40
CA THR A 130 11.86 9.95 12.48
C THR A 130 12.26 11.26 11.81
N ARG A 131 12.97 12.14 12.54
CA ARG A 131 13.43 13.43 12.00
C ARG A 131 14.85 13.31 11.45
N THR A 132 15.06 13.75 10.21
CA THR A 132 16.36 13.60 9.54
C THR A 132 17.30 14.80 9.74
N GLY A 133 16.78 15.98 10.11
CA GLY A 133 17.58 17.17 10.41
C GLY A 133 18.21 17.87 9.19
N ILE A 134 18.01 17.37 7.98
CA ILE A 134 18.58 17.91 6.74
C ILE A 134 17.52 18.75 6.01
N ARG A 135 17.75 20.05 5.84
CA ARG A 135 16.89 20.95 5.04
C ARG A 135 17.50 21.21 3.68
N LEU A 136 16.74 20.99 2.60
CA LEU A 136 17.16 21.29 1.22
C LEU A 136 16.93 22.76 0.82
N PHE A 137 16.23 23.55 1.63
CA PHE A 137 16.11 25.01 1.45
C PHE A 137 16.15 25.73 2.80
N GLN A 138 16.95 26.80 2.88
CA GLN A 138 16.99 27.74 4.00
C GLN A 138 16.16 28.98 3.61
N HIS A 139 15.21 29.36 4.45
CA HIS A 139 14.57 30.67 4.45
C HIS A 139 14.89 31.36 5.76
#